data_AF-A0A3D5TQ23-F1
#
_entry.id   AF-A0A3D5TQ23-F1
#
_cell.length_a   1.000
_cell.length_b   1.000
_cell.length_c   1.000
_cell.angle_alpha   90.00
_cell.angle_beta   90.00
_cell.angle_gamma   90.00
#
_symmetry.space_group_name_H-M   'P 1'
#
loop_
_entity.id
_entity.type
_entity.pdbx_description
1 polymer ?
#
loop_
_entity_poly.entity_id
_entity_poly.type
_entity_poly.pdbx_seq_one_letter_code
_entity_poly.pdbx_strand_id
1 'polypeptide(L)'
;MMHIYDMASASKKLSNEMFNLMYEYMKIWGKADKDCIRKAAAYYLRTFLVVYYDLRKKAIACGEFKQFRRYNWMKHLNKKAFKYCMSRELGTKEKLKLLTAVIGF
;
A
#
# COMPACT_ATOMS: atom_id res chain seq x y z
N MET A 1 -12.93 -22.86 -13.40
CA MET A 1 -11.47 -22.87 -13.13
C MET A 1 -10.98 -21.43 -13.28
N MET A 2 -11.04 -20.65 -12.20
CA MET A 2 -10.71 -19.21 -12.20
C MET A 2 -9.52 -19.01 -11.27
N HIS A 3 -8.35 -19.37 -11.76
CA HIS A 3 -7.07 -19.18 -11.08
C HIS A 3 -6.48 -17.84 -11.52
N ILE A 4 -5.70 -17.16 -10.67
CA ILE A 4 -5.13 -15.82 -10.95
C ILE A 4 -6.17 -14.68 -10.79
N TYR A 5 -7.09 -14.78 -9.83
CA TYR A 5 -7.97 -13.65 -9.52
C TYR A 5 -7.14 -12.54 -8.86
N ASP A 6 -6.78 -11.54 -9.68
CA ASP A 6 -6.72 -10.14 -9.24
C ASP A 6 -5.44 -9.68 -8.50
N MET A 7 -4.41 -10.51 -8.37
CA MET A 7 -3.10 -10.03 -7.84
C MET A 7 -2.35 -9.14 -8.84
N ALA A 8 -2.50 -9.41 -10.14
CA ALA A 8 -2.03 -8.48 -11.18
C ALA A 8 -2.74 -7.12 -11.09
N SER A 9 -4.00 -7.09 -10.65
CA SER A 9 -4.71 -5.82 -10.39
C SER A 9 -4.35 -5.18 -9.06
N ALA A 10 -3.76 -5.92 -8.10
CA ALA A 10 -3.30 -5.33 -6.84
C ALA A 10 -2.33 -4.17 -7.09
N SER A 11 -1.38 -4.33 -8.01
CA SER A 11 -0.47 -3.24 -8.42
C SER A 11 -1.24 -2.03 -9.00
N LYS A 12 -2.29 -2.28 -9.79
CA LYS A 12 -3.15 -1.22 -10.36
C LYS A 12 -3.98 -0.53 -9.28
N LYS A 13 -4.54 -1.28 -8.32
CA LYS A 13 -5.31 -0.77 -7.19
C LYS A 13 -4.48 0.05 -6.22
N LEU A 14 -3.20 -0.28 -6.06
CA LEU A 14 -2.25 0.54 -5.31
C LEU A 14 -1.99 1.90 -5.96
N SER A 15 -2.41 2.10 -7.21
CA SER A 15 -2.33 3.37 -7.94
C SER A 15 -0.91 3.95 -7.93
N ASN A 16 0.11 3.09 -7.97
CA ASN A 16 1.52 3.49 -7.82
C ASN A 16 1.93 4.58 -8.82
N GLU A 17 1.45 4.48 -10.06
CA GLU A 17 1.67 5.47 -11.11
C GLU A 17 1.06 6.83 -10.75
N MET A 18 -0.19 6.85 -10.27
CA MET A 18 -0.86 8.07 -9.82
C MET A 18 -0.11 8.73 -8.66
N PHE A 19 0.39 7.94 -7.70
CA PHE A 19 1.17 8.47 -6.60
C PHE A 19 2.54 8.99 -7.03
N ASN A 20 3.20 8.33 -7.98
CA ASN A 20 4.46 8.83 -8.54
C ASN A 20 4.25 10.17 -9.26
N LEU A 21 3.22 10.26 -10.10
CA LEU A 21 2.82 11.51 -10.77
C LEU A 21 2.50 12.62 -9.76
N MET A 22 1.72 12.30 -8.71
CA MET A 22 1.42 13.26 -7.65
C MET A 22 2.70 13.79 -6.99
N TYR A 23 3.67 12.92 -6.67
CA TYR A 23 4.96 13.35 -6.12
C TYR A 23 5.76 14.24 -7.08
N GLU A 24 5.70 13.97 -8.39
CA GLU A 24 6.37 14.80 -9.40
C GLU A 24 5.72 16.19 -9.50
N TYR A 25 4.39 16.26 -9.59
CA TYR A 25 3.69 17.55 -9.62
C TYR A 25 3.86 18.36 -8.34
N MET A 26 3.89 17.71 -7.17
CA MET A 26 4.21 18.39 -5.90
C MET A 26 5.58 19.06 -5.93
N LYS A 27 6.57 18.47 -6.62
CA LYS A 27 7.89 19.10 -6.82
C LYS A 27 7.80 20.29 -7.78
N ILE A 28 7.15 20.09 -8.93
CA ILE A 28 7.01 21.13 -9.97
C ILE A 28 6.31 22.38 -9.40
N TRP A 29 5.28 22.20 -8.59
CA TRP A 29 4.52 23.30 -7.99
C TRP A 29 5.13 23.88 -6.71
N GLY A 30 6.33 23.44 -6.32
CA GLY A 30 6.99 23.90 -5.10
C GLY A 30 6.28 23.50 -3.80
N LYS A 31 5.40 22.48 -3.83
CA LYS A 31 4.64 21.93 -2.68
C LYS A 31 5.27 20.65 -2.12
N ALA A 32 6.58 20.51 -2.27
CA ALA A 32 7.35 19.37 -1.78
C ALA A 32 7.90 19.59 -0.36
N ASP A 33 7.22 20.40 0.46
CA ASP A 33 7.60 20.54 1.86
C ASP A 33 7.38 19.22 2.63
N LYS A 34 8.10 19.08 3.75
CA LYS A 34 8.13 17.83 4.52
C LYS A 34 6.77 17.44 5.08
N ASP A 35 5.83 18.36 5.29
CA ASP A 35 4.50 18.05 5.81
C ASP A 35 3.58 17.53 4.70
N CYS A 36 3.58 18.19 3.55
CA CYS A 36 2.86 17.74 2.36
C CYS A 36 3.31 16.34 1.92
N ILE A 37 4.64 16.08 1.86
CA ILE A 37 5.17 14.74 1.52
C ILE A 37 4.71 13.68 2.53
N ARG A 38 4.68 14.00 3.82
CA ARG A 38 4.23 13.07 4.87
C ARG A 38 2.74 12.73 4.75
N LYS A 39 1.90 13.72 4.47
CA LYS A 39 0.46 13.53 4.24
C LYS A 39 0.19 12.68 3.01
N ALA A 40 0.88 12.97 1.90
CA ALA A 40 0.85 12.17 0.68
C ALA A 40 1.26 10.71 0.92
N ALA A 41 2.36 10.50 1.66
CA ALA A 41 2.82 9.16 1.99
C ALA A 41 1.82 8.40 2.89
N ALA A 42 1.23 9.07 3.87
CA ALA A 42 0.21 8.48 4.73
C ALA A 42 -1.05 8.08 3.93
N TYR A 43 -1.46 8.91 2.97
CA TYR A 43 -2.57 8.58 2.07
C TYR A 43 -2.28 7.34 1.21
N TYR A 44 -1.06 7.24 0.68
CA TYR A 44 -0.61 6.03 -0.02
C TYR A 44 -0.67 4.78 0.88
N LEU A 45 -0.11 4.88 2.09
CA LEU A 45 -0.05 3.74 3.01
C LEU A 45 -1.45 3.29 3.46
N ARG A 46 -2.40 4.22 3.64
CA ARG A 46 -3.81 3.90 3.87
C ARG A 46 -4.43 3.17 2.70
N THR A 47 -4.18 3.65 1.48
CA THR A 47 -4.65 2.98 0.25
C THR A 47 -4.12 1.55 0.18
N PHE A 48 -2.83 1.34 0.48
CA PHE A 48 -2.25 0.02 0.59
C PHE A 48 -2.96 -0.85 1.64
N LEU A 49 -3.22 -0.33 2.84
CA LEU A 49 -3.92 -1.08 3.89
C LEU A 49 -5.31 -1.53 3.44
N VAL A 50 -6.09 -0.65 2.80
CA VAL A 50 -7.43 -1.01 2.29
C VAL A 50 -7.31 -2.16 1.30
N VAL A 51 -6.46 -2.00 0.27
CA VAL A 51 -6.27 -3.01 -0.77
C VAL A 51 -5.77 -4.34 -0.19
N TYR A 52 -4.79 -4.32 0.71
CA TYR A 52 -4.21 -5.50 1.33
C TYR A 52 -5.26 -6.29 2.13
N TYR A 53 -5.98 -5.63 3.03
CA TYR A 53 -6.94 -6.32 3.90
C TYR A 53 -8.20 -6.78 3.16
N ASP A 54 -8.65 -6.05 2.14
CA ASP A 54 -9.74 -6.49 1.28
C ASP A 54 -9.37 -7.74 0.48
N LEU A 55 -8.17 -7.76 -0.10
CA LEU A 55 -7.67 -8.93 -0.82
C LEU A 55 -7.40 -10.11 0.14
N ARG A 56 -6.93 -9.84 1.36
CA ARG A 56 -6.77 -10.88 2.41
C ARG A 56 -8.11 -11.53 2.75
N LYS A 57 -9.16 -10.73 2.96
CA LYS A 57 -10.50 -11.23 3.27
C LYS A 57 -11.06 -12.08 2.14
N LYS A 58 -10.91 -11.64 0.89
CA LYS A 58 -11.33 -12.41 -0.30
C LYS A 58 -10.54 -13.71 -0.44
N ALA A 59 -9.22 -13.66 -0.27
CA ALA A 59 -8.36 -14.85 -0.36
C ALA A 59 -8.72 -15.90 0.71
N ILE A 60 -9.11 -15.48 1.92
CA ILE A 60 -9.61 -16.40 2.94
C ILE A 60 -10.93 -17.03 2.50
N ALA A 61 -11.89 -16.24 2.03
CA ALA A 61 -13.20 -16.73 1.60
C ALA A 61 -13.12 -17.71 0.42
N CYS A 62 -12.16 -17.53 -0.48
CA CYS A 62 -11.96 -18.38 -1.65
C CYS A 62 -10.98 -19.55 -1.41
N GLY A 63 -10.45 -19.73 -0.19
CA GLY A 63 -9.47 -20.79 0.10
C GLY A 63 -8.07 -20.56 -0.47
N GLU A 64 -7.78 -19.36 -0.99
CA GLU A 64 -6.52 -19.00 -1.65
C GLU A 64 -5.52 -18.29 -0.73
N PHE A 65 -5.73 -18.34 0.59
CA PHE A 65 -4.90 -17.62 1.56
C PHE A 65 -3.40 -17.99 1.50
N LYS A 66 -3.08 -19.24 1.13
CA LYS A 66 -1.69 -19.69 0.94
C LYS A 66 -1.00 -18.96 -0.22
N GLN A 67 -1.73 -18.69 -1.31
CA GLN A 67 -1.21 -17.94 -2.45
C GLN A 67 -1.05 -16.47 -2.10
N PHE A 68 -2.02 -15.89 -1.38
CA PHE A 68 -1.95 -14.53 -0.85
C PHE A 68 -0.71 -14.29 0.01
N ARG A 69 -0.38 -15.21 0.93
CA ARG A 69 0.81 -15.09 1.79
C ARG A 69 2.14 -15.21 1.01
N ARG A 70 2.15 -15.99 -0.06
CA ARG A 70 3.36 -16.16 -0.92
C ARG A 70 3.61 -14.98 -1.84
N TYR A 71 2.63 -14.10 -2.01
CA TYR A 71 2.78 -12.93 -2.86
C TYR A 71 3.74 -11.91 -2.25
N ASN A 72 4.66 -11.40 -3.07
CA ASN A 72 5.65 -10.45 -2.63
C ASN A 72 5.09 -9.02 -2.60
N TRP A 73 4.25 -8.73 -1.60
CA TRP A 73 3.62 -7.41 -1.41
C TRP A 73 4.64 -6.26 -1.43
N MET A 74 5.82 -6.48 -0.82
CA MET A 74 6.88 -5.48 -0.75
C MET A 74 7.50 -5.13 -2.11
N LYS A 75 7.46 -6.04 -3.09
CA LYS A 75 7.94 -5.75 -4.45
C LYS A 75 7.08 -4.72 -5.17
N HIS A 76 5.80 -4.64 -4.85
CA HIS A 76 4.82 -3.78 -5.51
C HIS A 76 4.53 -2.49 -4.75
N LEU A 77 5.24 -2.25 -3.65
CA LEU A 77 5.06 -1.07 -2.82
C LEU A 77 5.99 0.07 -3.23
N ASN A 78 5.49 1.30 -3.14
CA ASN A 78 6.31 2.48 -3.27
C ASN A 78 7.19 2.64 -2.02
N LYS A 79 8.44 2.19 -2.12
CA LYS A 79 9.43 2.23 -1.04
C LYS A 79 9.62 3.64 -0.45
N LYS A 80 9.43 4.70 -1.26
CA LYS A 80 9.56 6.10 -0.80
C LYS A 80 8.47 6.45 0.22
N ALA A 81 7.25 5.97 0.02
CA ALA A 81 6.14 6.18 0.96
C ALA A 81 6.36 5.40 2.26
N PHE A 82 6.95 4.19 2.17
CA PHE A 82 7.24 3.36 3.34
C PHE A 82 8.27 3.96 4.30
N LYS A 83 9.14 4.87 3.85
CA LYS A 83 9.98 5.68 4.75
C LYS A 83 9.17 6.45 5.81
N TYR A 84 7.90 6.70 5.54
CA TYR A 84 6.97 7.42 6.40
C TYR A 84 5.98 6.51 7.12
N CYS A 85 6.21 5.19 7.20
CA CYS A 85 5.33 4.26 7.90
C CYS A 85 5.16 4.57 9.40
N MET A 86 6.15 5.22 10.01
CA MET A 86 6.11 5.69 11.40
C MET A 86 5.70 7.16 11.54
N SER A 87 5.24 7.79 10.46
CA SER A 87 4.79 9.19 10.47
C SER A 87 3.74 9.45 11.55
N ARG A 88 3.72 10.67 12.10
CA ARG A 88 2.66 11.15 13.00
C ARG A 88 1.28 11.17 12.31
N GLU A 89 1.27 11.23 10.99
CA GLU A 89 0.05 11.24 10.18
C GLU A 89 -0.69 9.89 10.22
N LEU A 90 -0.06 8.82 10.73
CA LEU A 90 -0.66 7.49 10.88
C LEU A 90 -0.96 7.18 12.35
N GLY A 91 -2.16 6.65 12.60
CA GLY A 91 -2.55 6.19 13.93
C GLY A 91 -1.86 4.87 14.31
N THR A 92 -1.80 4.56 15.60
CA THR A 92 -1.17 3.34 16.13
C THR A 92 -1.73 2.06 15.49
N LYS A 93 -3.04 1.99 15.29
CA LYS A 93 -3.71 0.85 14.62
C LYS A 93 -3.26 0.69 13.17
N GLU A 94 -3.08 1.79 12.45
CA GLU A 94 -2.60 1.75 11.05
C GLU A 94 -1.15 1.26 10.99
N LYS A 95 -0.31 1.71 11.92
CA LYS A 95 1.09 1.26 12.05
C LYS A 95 1.21 -0.23 12.33
N LEU A 96 0.40 -0.74 13.27
CA LEU A 96 0.34 -2.18 13.57
C LEU A 96 -0.10 -2.99 12.34
N LYS A 97 -1.15 -2.53 11.64
CA LYS A 97 -1.62 -3.16 10.41
C LYS A 97 -0.55 -3.18 9.31
N LEU A 98 0.22 -2.09 9.15
CA LEU A 98 1.33 -2.02 8.20
C LEU A 98 2.42 -3.03 8.56
N LEU A 99 2.79 -3.14 9.84
CA LEU A 99 3.74 -4.16 10.31
C LEU A 99 3.25 -5.58 9.99
N THR A 100 2.00 -5.91 10.31
CA THR A 100 1.42 -7.21 9.98
C THR A 100 1.46 -7.50 8.47
N ALA A 101 1.12 -6.50 7.65
CA ALA A 101 1.12 -6.64 6.20
C ALA A 101 2.52 -6.83 5.60
N VAL A 102 3.55 -6.22 6.20
CA VAL A 102 4.96 -6.39 5.79
C VAL A 102 5.51 -7.75 6.19
N ILE A 103 5.17 -8.23 7.40
CA ILE A 103 5.68 -9.49 7.95
C ILE A 103 4.93 -10.70 7.36
N GLY A 104 3.70 -10.52 6.88
CA GLY A 104 2.92 -11.55 6.19
C GLY A 104 2.13 -12.50 7.12
N PHE A 105 1.76 -12.05 8.32
CA PHE A 105 0.89 -12.78 9.26
C PHE A 105 -0.61 -12.74 8.88
#